data_AF-A0A511FCX6-F1
#
_entry.id   AF-A0A511FCX6-F1
#
_cell.length_a   1.000
_cell.length_b   1.000
_cell.length_c   1.000
_cell.angle_alpha   90.00
_cell.angle_beta   90.00
_cell.angle_gamma   90.00
#
_symmetry.space_group_name_H-M   'P 1'
#
loop_
_entity.id
_entity.type
_entity.pdbx_description
1 polymer ?
#
loop_
_entity_poly.entity_id
_entity_poly.type
_entity_poly.pdbx_seq_one_letter_code
_entity_poly.pdbx_strand_id
1 'polypeptide(L)'
;MIRALVAVEAPPRHAKVPSRGAGLLARGIPTRTPVGAAGTASPAAADGRPRELNARARATGPLATAYRRVRSLLSALVTAALLVVLATNFLLPVLAERAGLQPYAVLSGSMEPLLHTRTTVLVDTAIDADDLKSGEVIAFMTARGQTPTTHRITERFTDDAGQLFYRTQGDANEDPDPKPVSPANVLGVLHADLDDYGPTVAGRQVPIGQAVTWTRTAEGRIALLAPAVAALVIGELGVAISGSFADPRTWTRRRARR
;
A
#
# COMPACT_ATOMS: atom_id res chain seq x y z
N MET A 1 -10.56 22.98 7.07
CA MET A 1 -9.48 23.96 7.28
C MET A 1 -8.30 23.27 7.99
N ILE A 2 -7.22 22.97 7.28
CA ILE A 2 -5.91 22.67 7.91
C ILE A 2 -4.85 23.40 7.09
N ARG A 3 -4.08 24.27 7.76
CA ARG A 3 -3.09 25.18 7.17
C ARG A 3 -1.70 24.57 7.34
N ALA A 4 -0.97 24.47 6.24
CA ALA A 4 0.43 24.03 6.20
C ALA A 4 1.39 25.15 6.63
N LEU A 5 2.54 24.77 7.19
CA LEU A 5 3.74 25.61 7.19
C LEU A 5 4.99 24.74 7.02
N VAL A 6 5.67 25.00 5.90
CA VAL A 6 6.97 24.47 5.48
C VAL A 6 8.05 25.34 6.10
N ALA A 7 9.17 24.74 6.52
CA ALA A 7 10.46 25.41 6.55
C ALA A 7 11.59 24.39 6.29
N VAL A 8 12.26 24.60 5.15
CA VAL A 8 13.52 23.97 4.73
C VAL A 8 14.64 24.86 5.25
N GLU A 9 15.68 24.30 5.86
CA GLU A 9 16.88 25.05 6.21
C GLU A 9 18.15 24.36 5.70
N ALA A 10 18.92 25.13 4.95
CA ALA A 10 20.15 24.76 4.25
C ALA A 10 21.40 25.08 5.12
N PRO A 11 22.59 24.54 4.80
CA PRO A 11 23.77 24.67 5.66
C PRO A 11 24.60 25.94 5.35
N PRO A 12 25.36 26.48 6.31
CA PRO A 12 26.25 27.61 6.04
C PRO A 12 27.60 27.17 5.47
N ARG A 13 28.05 27.94 4.47
CA ARG A 13 29.44 28.05 3.99
C ARG A 13 30.01 29.42 4.37
N HIS A 14 31.33 29.54 4.19
CA HIS A 14 32.21 30.72 4.22
C HIS A 14 32.85 30.96 5.60
N ALA A 15 34.13 31.29 5.73
CA ALA A 15 34.94 32.12 4.85
C ALA A 15 36.44 31.73 4.82
N LYS A 16 37.13 32.44 3.94
CA LYS A 16 38.50 32.28 3.40
C LYS A 16 39.33 33.51 3.83
N VAL A 17 40.62 33.53 3.46
CA VAL A 17 41.52 34.72 3.21
C VAL A 17 42.49 35.08 4.39
N PRO A 18 43.76 35.57 4.20
CA PRO A 18 44.75 35.42 3.09
C PRO A 18 46.29 35.36 3.42
N SER A 19 47.06 34.92 2.40
CA SER A 19 48.28 35.49 1.74
C SER A 19 49.64 35.82 2.41
N ARG A 20 50.68 35.68 1.54
CA ARG A 20 52.09 36.18 1.52
C ARG A 20 53.14 35.28 2.19
N GLY A 21 54.33 35.00 1.66
CA GLY A 21 55.07 35.42 0.46
C GLY A 21 56.56 34.98 0.57
N ALA A 22 57.33 35.10 -0.53
CA ALA A 22 58.80 34.94 -0.69
C ALA A 22 59.36 33.50 -0.59
N GLY A 23 60.09 32.95 -1.59
CA GLY A 23 61.42 33.36 -2.08
C GLY A 23 62.48 32.53 -1.32
N LEU A 24 63.59 31.98 -1.82
CA LEU A 24 64.38 32.09 -3.04
C LEU A 24 65.62 31.14 -2.83
N LEU A 25 66.02 30.37 -3.85
CA LEU A 25 67.37 29.83 -4.17
C LEU A 25 68.22 29.03 -3.14
N ALA A 26 68.76 27.87 -3.57
CA ALA A 26 70.17 27.72 -4.02
C ALA A 26 70.79 26.30 -3.82
N ARG A 27 71.19 25.70 -4.95
CA ARG A 27 72.45 24.97 -5.27
C ARG A 27 73.13 24.01 -4.26
N GLY A 28 73.48 22.82 -4.77
CA GLY A 28 74.68 22.06 -4.37
C GLY A 28 74.64 20.57 -4.75
N ILE A 29 75.28 20.18 -5.86
CA ILE A 29 75.47 18.79 -6.34
C ILE A 29 76.82 18.21 -5.78
N PRO A 30 77.28 17.00 -6.17
CA PRO A 30 77.13 15.65 -5.59
C PRO A 30 78.44 15.11 -4.94
N THR A 31 78.48 13.84 -4.52
CA THR A 31 79.36 12.78 -5.11
C THR A 31 79.54 11.54 -4.20
N ARG A 32 79.80 10.41 -4.88
CA ARG A 32 80.44 9.15 -4.46
C ARG A 32 79.56 7.93 -4.12
N THR A 33 79.20 7.17 -5.15
CA THR A 33 79.52 5.73 -5.29
C THR A 33 80.98 5.59 -5.80
N PRO A 34 81.65 4.41 -5.87
CA PRO A 34 81.15 3.02 -5.91
C PRO A 34 81.95 2.02 -5.01
N VAL A 35 81.52 0.77 -4.81
CA VAL A 35 81.97 -0.51 -5.45
C VAL A 35 81.70 -1.55 -4.33
N GLY A 36 81.21 -2.78 -4.46
CA GLY A 36 80.92 -3.72 -5.54
C GLY A 36 81.05 -5.11 -4.88
N ALA A 37 80.11 -6.03 -5.13
CA ALA A 37 80.33 -7.47 -5.00
C ALA A 37 79.10 -8.21 -5.55
N ALA A 38 79.31 -8.89 -6.68
CA ALA A 38 78.41 -9.91 -7.19
C ALA A 38 78.38 -11.10 -6.23
N GLY A 39 77.18 -11.58 -5.91
CA GLY A 39 76.92 -12.78 -5.12
C GLY A 39 75.66 -13.44 -5.67
N THR A 40 75.75 -14.74 -5.89
CA THR A 40 74.92 -15.58 -6.76
C THR A 40 73.62 -16.08 -6.12
N ALA A 41 72.62 -16.37 -6.98
CA ALA A 41 71.56 -17.39 -6.86
C ALA A 41 70.42 -17.20 -5.83
N SER A 42 69.19 -17.03 -6.34
CA SER A 42 68.05 -17.99 -6.20
C SER A 42 66.69 -17.28 -6.38
N PRO A 43 65.85 -17.63 -7.37
CA PRO A 43 64.47 -17.19 -7.44
C PRO A 43 63.58 -18.25 -6.77
N ALA A 44 63.36 -18.14 -5.46
CA ALA A 44 62.45 -19.03 -4.75
C ALA A 44 61.57 -18.24 -3.77
N ALA A 45 60.27 -18.54 -3.83
CA ALA A 45 59.17 -18.05 -2.99
C ALA A 45 58.44 -16.77 -3.46
N ALA A 46 57.88 -16.81 -4.67
CA ALA A 46 56.58 -16.21 -4.91
C ALA A 46 55.55 -16.95 -4.06
N ASP A 47 55.19 -16.40 -2.91
CA ASP A 47 54.19 -16.93 -1.99
C ASP A 47 52.83 -16.97 -2.72
N GLY A 48 52.43 -18.15 -3.19
CA GLY A 48 51.23 -18.40 -4.02
C GLY A 48 49.89 -18.20 -3.30
N ARG A 49 49.92 -17.70 -2.05
CA ARG A 49 48.77 -17.62 -1.16
C ARG A 49 47.73 -16.52 -1.43
N PRO A 50 47.96 -15.42 -2.18
CA PRO A 50 46.90 -14.43 -2.43
C PRO A 50 46.00 -14.77 -3.63
N ARG A 51 46.40 -15.70 -4.51
CA ARG A 51 45.59 -16.09 -5.68
C ARG A 51 44.49 -17.10 -5.35
N GLU A 52 44.75 -18.03 -4.44
CA GLU A 52 43.76 -19.05 -4.04
C GLU A 52 42.62 -18.48 -3.17
N LEU A 53 42.91 -17.49 -2.31
CA LEU A 53 41.89 -16.81 -1.49
C LEU A 53 40.90 -16.01 -2.36
N ASN A 54 41.39 -15.34 -3.40
CA ASN A 54 40.55 -14.61 -4.36
C ASN A 54 39.77 -15.54 -5.32
N ALA A 55 40.31 -16.73 -5.63
CA ALA A 55 39.60 -17.73 -6.44
C ALA A 55 38.42 -18.35 -5.68
N ARG A 56 38.58 -18.62 -4.37
CA ARG A 56 37.50 -19.10 -3.50
C ARG A 56 36.43 -18.04 -3.25
N ALA A 57 36.80 -16.76 -3.19
CA ALA A 57 35.85 -15.65 -3.10
C ALA A 57 35.01 -15.45 -4.37
N ARG A 58 35.51 -15.89 -5.55
CA ARG A 58 34.82 -15.78 -6.85
C ARG A 58 33.98 -16.99 -7.23
N ALA A 59 34.15 -18.12 -6.55
CA ALA A 59 33.33 -19.30 -6.74
C ALA A 59 32.02 -19.20 -5.94
N THR A 60 31.20 -18.17 -6.17
CA THR A 60 29.78 -18.27 -5.79
C THR A 60 29.15 -19.31 -6.71
N GLY A 61 29.09 -20.57 -6.26
CA GLY A 61 28.57 -21.67 -7.05
C GLY A 61 27.15 -21.41 -7.60
N PRO A 62 26.70 -22.17 -8.61
CA PRO A 62 25.38 -22.02 -9.22
C PRO A 62 24.25 -22.04 -8.19
N LEU A 63 24.43 -22.76 -7.07
CA LEU A 63 23.50 -22.81 -5.94
C LEU A 63 23.35 -21.47 -5.21
N ALA A 64 24.42 -20.68 -5.04
CA ALA A 64 24.36 -19.37 -4.40
C ALA A 64 23.63 -18.34 -5.29
N THR A 65 23.82 -18.44 -6.61
CA THR A 65 23.09 -17.60 -7.58
C THR A 65 21.62 -18.01 -7.69
N ALA A 66 21.32 -19.31 -7.67
CA ALA A 66 19.95 -19.83 -7.61
C ALA A 66 19.23 -19.38 -6.33
N TYR A 67 19.86 -19.51 -5.16
CA TYR A 67 19.32 -19.04 -3.88
C TYR A 67 19.00 -17.54 -3.90
N ARG A 68 19.90 -16.69 -4.41
CA ARG A 68 19.65 -15.25 -4.55
C ARG A 68 18.45 -14.94 -5.44
N ARG A 69 18.30 -15.67 -6.56
CA ARG A 69 17.15 -15.51 -7.47
C ARG A 69 15.85 -15.93 -6.80
N VAL A 70 15.81 -17.11 -6.18
CA VAL A 70 14.62 -17.60 -5.46
C VAL A 70 14.22 -16.64 -4.35
N ARG A 71 15.17 -16.17 -3.53
CA ARG A 71 14.91 -15.19 -2.48
C ARG A 71 14.40 -13.85 -3.04
N SER A 72 14.97 -13.37 -4.15
CA SER A 72 14.50 -12.15 -4.82
C SER A 72 13.08 -12.28 -5.36
N LEU A 73 12.73 -13.43 -5.94
CA LEU A 73 11.39 -13.69 -6.45
C LEU A 73 10.38 -13.78 -5.30
N LEU A 74 10.70 -14.51 -4.23
CA LEU A 74 9.86 -14.59 -3.03
C LEU A 74 9.66 -13.21 -2.41
N SER A 75 10.72 -12.40 -2.29
CA SER A 75 10.61 -11.02 -1.80
C SER A 75 9.71 -10.17 -2.69
N ALA A 76 9.85 -10.26 -4.00
CA ALA A 76 9.02 -9.51 -4.94
C ALA A 76 7.54 -9.90 -4.83
N LEU A 77 7.24 -11.19 -4.67
CA LEU A 77 5.87 -11.69 -4.47
C LEU A 77 5.26 -11.19 -3.16
N VAL A 78 6.03 -11.21 -2.06
CA VAL A 78 5.57 -10.67 -0.77
C VAL A 78 5.32 -9.16 -0.87
N THR A 79 6.22 -8.41 -1.51
CA THR A 79 6.04 -6.97 -1.73
C THR A 79 4.81 -6.70 -2.59
N ALA A 80 4.62 -7.44 -3.68
CA ALA A 80 3.44 -7.30 -4.53
C ALA A 80 2.14 -7.60 -3.76
N ALA A 81 2.11 -8.67 -2.96
CA ALA A 81 0.96 -9.00 -2.12
C ALA A 81 0.65 -7.88 -1.10
N LEU A 82 1.69 -7.32 -0.45
CA LEU A 82 1.53 -6.19 0.46
C LEU A 82 0.96 -4.96 -0.27
N LEU A 83 1.48 -4.63 -1.46
CA LEU A 83 0.97 -3.51 -2.26
C LEU A 83 -0.50 -3.71 -2.66
N VAL A 84 -0.91 -4.93 -3.02
CA VAL A 84 -2.31 -5.25 -3.31
C VAL A 84 -3.18 -5.03 -2.07
N VAL A 85 -2.76 -5.52 -0.90
CA VAL A 85 -3.48 -5.31 0.37
C VAL A 85 -3.62 -3.82 0.71
N LEU A 86 -2.54 -3.04 0.57
CA LEU A 86 -2.58 -1.60 0.84
C LEU A 86 -3.47 -0.88 -0.18
N ALA A 87 -3.39 -1.24 -1.45
CA ALA A 87 -4.22 -0.66 -2.49
C ALA A 87 -5.71 -0.92 -2.24
N THR A 88 -6.10 -2.14 -1.88
CA THR A 88 -7.50 -2.47 -1.61
C THR A 88 -8.06 -1.80 -0.35
N ASN A 89 -7.22 -1.60 0.69
CA ASN A 89 -7.64 -0.99 1.95
C ASN A 89 -7.67 0.54 1.93
N PHE A 90 -6.76 1.18 1.18
CA PHE A 90 -6.55 2.63 1.25
C PHE A 90 -6.76 3.34 -0.08
N LEU A 91 -6.32 2.76 -1.20
CA LEU A 91 -6.37 3.43 -2.50
C LEU A 91 -7.74 3.28 -3.17
N LEU A 92 -8.24 2.05 -3.30
CA LEU A 92 -9.51 1.78 -3.99
C LEU A 92 -10.72 2.47 -3.35
N PRO A 93 -10.88 2.50 -2.01
CA PRO A 93 -12.01 3.20 -1.40
C PRO A 93 -12.00 4.70 -1.71
N VAL A 94 -10.84 5.33 -1.67
CA VAL A 94 -10.68 6.76 -2.00
C VAL A 94 -10.98 7.04 -3.46
N LEU A 95 -10.54 6.15 -4.36
CA LEU A 95 -10.85 6.29 -5.79
C LEU A 95 -12.35 6.10 -6.06
N ALA A 96 -12.99 5.12 -5.43
CA ALA A 96 -14.42 4.88 -5.56
C ALA A 96 -15.25 6.07 -5.04
N GLU A 97 -14.88 6.62 -3.88
CA GLU A 97 -15.53 7.80 -3.31
C GLU A 97 -15.37 9.03 -4.23
N ARG A 98 -14.19 9.24 -4.81
CA ARG A 98 -13.96 10.31 -5.78
C ARG A 98 -14.70 10.11 -7.10
N ALA A 99 -14.96 8.86 -7.47
CA ALA A 99 -15.78 8.52 -8.62
C ALA A 99 -17.29 8.62 -8.33
N GLY A 100 -17.68 8.93 -7.08
CA GLY A 100 -19.08 8.97 -6.67
C GLY A 100 -19.73 7.60 -6.56
N LEU A 101 -18.96 6.51 -6.45
CA LEU A 101 -19.54 5.15 -6.41
C LEU A 101 -19.36 4.54 -5.03
N GLN A 102 -20.47 4.34 -4.33
CA GLN A 102 -20.49 3.81 -2.97
C GLN A 102 -21.26 2.47 -2.89
N PRO A 103 -20.59 1.36 -2.50
CA PRO A 103 -21.25 0.09 -2.26
C PRO A 103 -21.99 0.08 -0.92
N TYR A 104 -23.20 -0.46 -0.93
CA TYR A 104 -24.05 -0.70 0.24
C TYR A 104 -24.57 -2.14 0.25
N ALA A 105 -24.63 -2.75 1.43
CA ALA A 105 -25.23 -4.07 1.60
C ALA A 105 -26.76 -3.97 1.67
N VAL A 106 -27.45 -4.84 0.94
CA VAL A 106 -28.90 -4.96 1.01
C VAL A 106 -29.29 -5.84 2.19
N LEU A 107 -29.91 -5.25 3.20
CA LEU A 107 -30.25 -5.94 4.45
C LEU A 107 -31.68 -6.51 4.46
N SER A 108 -32.61 -5.91 3.70
CA SER A 108 -34.04 -6.25 3.67
C SER A 108 -34.54 -6.50 2.25
N GLY A 109 -35.61 -7.28 2.12
CA GLY A 109 -36.23 -7.64 0.83
C GLY A 109 -37.30 -6.66 0.36
N SER A 110 -37.30 -5.40 0.83
CA SER A 110 -38.33 -4.40 0.46
C SER A 110 -38.28 -4.00 -1.01
N MET A 111 -37.16 -4.29 -1.69
CA MET A 111 -36.94 -4.02 -3.11
C MET A 111 -36.99 -5.29 -3.97
N GLU A 112 -37.51 -6.41 -3.45
CA GLU A 112 -37.68 -7.61 -4.27
C GLU A 112 -38.77 -7.41 -5.33
N PRO A 113 -38.62 -8.00 -6.53
CA PRO A 113 -37.53 -8.87 -6.96
C PRO A 113 -36.31 -8.14 -7.53
N LEU A 114 -36.33 -6.81 -7.64
CA LEU A 114 -35.26 -6.04 -8.28
C LEU A 114 -33.92 -6.17 -7.54
N LEU A 115 -33.95 -6.06 -6.21
CA LEU A 115 -32.77 -6.17 -5.36
C LEU A 115 -32.97 -7.31 -4.35
N HIS A 116 -32.06 -8.26 -4.35
CA HIS A 116 -32.12 -9.40 -3.45
C HIS A 116 -31.45 -9.11 -2.11
N THR A 117 -31.94 -9.75 -1.05
CA THR A 117 -31.30 -9.66 0.26
C THR A 117 -29.88 -10.23 0.23
N ARG A 118 -29.00 -9.67 1.06
CA ARG A 118 -27.59 -10.07 1.20
C ARG A 118 -26.74 -9.85 -0.07
N THR A 119 -27.22 -9.09 -1.05
CA THR A 119 -26.37 -8.60 -2.13
C THR A 119 -25.72 -7.27 -1.76
N THR A 120 -24.85 -6.76 -2.62
CA THR A 120 -24.29 -5.42 -2.49
C THR A 120 -24.64 -4.62 -3.71
N VAL A 121 -25.14 -3.42 -3.53
CA VAL A 121 -25.46 -2.49 -4.62
C VAL A 121 -24.45 -1.36 -4.65
N LEU A 122 -24.13 -0.88 -5.86
CA LEU A 122 -23.43 0.38 -6.05
C LEU A 122 -24.46 1.51 -6.17
N VAL A 123 -24.22 2.56 -5.39
CA VAL A 123 -24.97 3.81 -5.44
C VAL A 123 -24.08 4.89 -6.02
N ASP A 124 -24.59 5.59 -7.02
CA ASP A 124 -24.00 6.79 -7.60
C ASP A 124 -24.39 8.01 -6.75
N THR A 125 -23.40 8.58 -6.08
CA THR A 125 -23.48 9.76 -5.22
C THR A 125 -23.06 11.03 -5.95
N ALA A 126 -22.60 10.95 -7.21
CA ALA A 126 -22.24 12.11 -8.04
C ALA A 126 -23.45 12.61 -8.84
N ILE A 127 -24.59 12.74 -8.15
CA ILE A 127 -25.89 13.07 -8.72
C ILE A 127 -26.41 14.41 -8.18
N ASP A 128 -27.21 15.10 -8.99
CA ASP A 128 -28.00 16.24 -8.52
C ASP A 128 -29.29 15.72 -7.91
N ALA A 129 -29.37 15.75 -6.57
CA ALA A 129 -30.51 15.27 -5.83
C ALA A 129 -31.78 16.10 -6.11
N ASP A 130 -31.66 17.28 -6.72
CA ASP A 130 -32.78 18.12 -7.10
C ASP A 130 -33.34 17.78 -8.49
N ASP A 131 -32.72 16.91 -9.31
CA ASP A 131 -33.24 16.51 -10.65
C ASP A 131 -33.81 15.08 -10.70
N LEU A 132 -34.00 14.45 -9.55
CA LEU A 132 -34.49 13.07 -9.47
C LEU A 132 -35.96 12.95 -9.86
N LYS A 133 -36.33 11.84 -10.47
CA LYS A 133 -37.63 11.61 -11.10
C LYS A 133 -38.32 10.36 -10.54
N SER A 134 -39.65 10.34 -10.65
CA SER A 134 -40.43 9.14 -10.39
C SER A 134 -39.90 7.96 -11.22
N GLY A 135 -39.77 6.80 -10.57
CA GLY A 135 -39.22 5.58 -11.14
C GLY A 135 -37.78 5.29 -10.75
N GLU A 136 -36.99 6.29 -10.33
CA GLU A 136 -35.61 6.09 -9.90
C GLU A 136 -35.53 5.42 -8.52
N VAL A 137 -34.55 4.54 -8.33
CA VAL A 137 -34.28 3.89 -7.04
C VAL A 137 -33.17 4.64 -6.34
N ILE A 138 -33.44 5.13 -5.14
CA ILE A 138 -32.53 6.00 -4.40
C ILE A 138 -32.15 5.39 -3.06
N ALA A 139 -30.90 5.63 -2.65
CA ALA A 139 -30.45 5.40 -1.29
C ALA A 139 -30.55 6.72 -0.50
N PHE A 140 -31.15 6.69 0.68
CA PHE A 140 -31.37 7.88 1.50
C PHE A 140 -31.30 7.57 3.00
N MET A 141 -31.06 8.61 3.80
CA MET A 141 -31.10 8.54 5.25
C MET A 141 -32.50 8.78 5.78
N THR A 142 -32.98 7.91 6.66
CA THR A 142 -34.24 8.13 7.38
C THR A 142 -33.97 8.81 8.71
N ALA A 143 -34.92 9.63 9.19
CA ALA A 143 -34.81 10.31 10.48
C ALA A 143 -34.69 9.35 11.70
N ARG A 144 -34.95 8.05 11.52
CA ARG A 144 -34.92 7.03 12.59
C ARG A 144 -33.67 6.16 12.57
N GLY A 145 -32.83 6.22 11.54
CA GLY A 145 -31.80 5.21 11.30
C GLY A 145 -30.39 5.78 11.15
N GLN A 146 -29.41 5.01 11.63
CA GLN A 146 -28.01 5.17 11.22
C GLN A 146 -27.71 4.46 9.89
N THR A 147 -28.64 3.61 9.43
CA THR A 147 -28.48 2.80 8.22
C THR A 147 -29.30 3.40 7.08
N PRO A 148 -28.70 3.59 5.89
CA PRO A 148 -29.42 4.01 4.70
C PRO A 148 -30.55 3.06 4.32
N THR A 149 -31.62 3.60 3.75
CA THR A 149 -32.73 2.86 3.13
C THR A 149 -32.67 3.04 1.62
N THR A 150 -33.01 2.00 0.85
CA THR A 150 -33.02 2.05 -0.62
C THR A 150 -34.43 1.74 -1.12
N HIS A 151 -35.12 2.71 -1.72
CA HIS A 151 -36.49 2.57 -2.24
C HIS A 151 -36.68 3.34 -3.55
N ARG A 152 -37.78 3.08 -4.28
CA ARG A 152 -38.12 3.75 -5.52
C ARG A 152 -38.91 5.03 -5.28
N ILE A 153 -38.58 6.10 -5.99
CA ILE A 153 -39.39 7.32 -6.02
C ILE A 153 -40.70 7.01 -6.76
N THR A 154 -41.81 7.16 -6.06
CA THR A 154 -43.16 7.05 -6.66
C THR A 154 -43.67 8.41 -7.10
N GLU A 155 -43.36 9.47 -6.34
CA GLU A 155 -43.80 10.83 -6.64
C GLU A 155 -42.74 11.86 -6.29
N ARG A 156 -42.58 12.85 -7.18
CA ARG A 156 -41.84 14.08 -6.94
C ARG A 156 -42.85 15.22 -6.76
N PHE A 157 -42.79 15.92 -5.63
CA PHE A 157 -43.74 16.99 -5.32
C PHE A 157 -43.09 18.12 -4.53
N THR A 158 -43.81 19.22 -4.41
CA THR A 158 -43.39 20.40 -3.65
C THR A 158 -44.43 20.70 -2.58
N ASP A 159 -44.00 21.06 -1.37
CA ASP A 159 -44.91 21.48 -0.32
C ASP A 159 -45.44 22.91 -0.54
N ASP A 160 -46.33 23.37 0.34
CA ASP A 160 -46.91 24.71 0.28
C ASP A 160 -45.85 25.83 0.42
N ALA A 161 -44.68 25.52 0.97
CA ALA A 161 -43.56 26.44 1.15
C ALA A 161 -42.57 26.45 -0.04
N GLY A 162 -42.83 25.66 -1.09
CA GLY A 162 -41.95 25.58 -2.25
C GLY A 162 -40.78 24.60 -2.08
N GLN A 163 -40.74 23.77 -1.03
CA GLN A 163 -39.68 22.80 -0.79
C GLN A 163 -39.94 21.49 -1.52
N LEU A 164 -38.89 20.98 -2.18
CA LEU A 164 -38.92 19.72 -2.93
C LEU A 164 -38.88 18.50 -2.03
N PHE A 165 -39.71 17.51 -2.33
CA PHE A 165 -39.78 16.23 -1.64
C PHE A 165 -40.02 15.06 -2.62
N TYR A 166 -39.59 13.89 -2.18
CA TYR A 166 -39.80 12.62 -2.85
C TYR A 166 -40.64 11.69 -1.97
N ARG A 167 -41.73 11.14 -2.52
CA ARG A 167 -42.39 9.99 -1.93
C ARG A 167 -41.71 8.73 -2.43
N THR A 168 -41.32 7.86 -1.51
CA THR A 168 -40.61 6.62 -1.82
C THR A 168 -41.44 5.40 -1.42
N GLN A 169 -41.20 4.27 -2.07
CA GLN A 169 -41.83 2.99 -1.76
C GLN A 169 -40.88 1.85 -2.13
N GLY A 170 -40.79 0.84 -1.27
CA GLY A 170 -40.13 -0.42 -1.64
C GLY A 170 -40.97 -1.20 -2.64
N ASP A 171 -40.34 -1.75 -3.69
CA ASP A 171 -41.03 -2.49 -4.75
C ASP A 171 -41.90 -3.66 -4.23
N ALA A 172 -41.53 -4.25 -3.09
CA ALA A 172 -42.27 -5.32 -2.42
C ALA A 172 -43.26 -4.84 -1.35
N ASN A 173 -43.30 -3.55 -1.03
CA ASN A 173 -44.17 -3.00 0.02
C ASN A 173 -45.55 -2.65 -0.55
N GLU A 174 -46.62 -2.89 0.23
CA GLU A 174 -47.99 -2.53 -0.15
C GLU A 174 -48.22 -1.01 -0.14
N ASP A 175 -47.68 -0.33 0.88
CA ASP A 175 -47.87 1.11 1.09
C ASP A 175 -46.57 1.92 0.84
N PRO A 176 -46.69 3.19 0.43
CA PRO A 176 -45.57 4.13 0.40
C PRO A 176 -44.95 4.36 1.79
N ASP A 177 -43.70 4.81 1.80
CA ASP A 177 -43.00 5.17 3.02
C ASP A 177 -43.74 6.33 3.75
N PRO A 178 -43.85 6.28 5.08
CA PRO A 178 -44.69 7.20 5.84
C PRO A 178 -44.15 8.64 5.90
N LYS A 179 -42.88 8.85 5.53
CA LYS A 179 -42.24 10.17 5.54
C LYS A 179 -41.64 10.44 4.18
N PRO A 180 -41.94 11.60 3.56
CA PRO A 180 -41.26 12.00 2.35
C PRO A 180 -39.78 12.31 2.62
N VAL A 181 -38.98 12.15 1.59
CA VAL A 181 -37.52 12.32 1.60
C VAL A 181 -37.20 13.66 0.96
N SER A 182 -36.46 14.52 1.66
CA SER A 182 -35.91 15.74 1.06
C SER A 182 -34.65 15.41 0.24
N PRO A 183 -34.32 16.19 -0.81
CA PRO A 183 -33.08 16.03 -1.57
C PRO A 183 -31.82 15.98 -0.68
N ALA A 184 -31.79 16.76 0.40
CA ALA A 184 -30.68 16.79 1.35
C ALA A 184 -30.44 15.47 2.10
N ASN A 185 -31.42 14.57 2.15
CA ASN A 185 -31.29 13.25 2.77
C ASN A 185 -30.97 12.14 1.76
N VAL A 186 -30.94 12.45 0.45
CA VAL A 186 -30.58 11.50 -0.60
C VAL A 186 -29.06 11.34 -0.61
N LEU A 187 -28.60 10.09 -0.56
CA LEU A 187 -27.20 9.73 -0.66
C LEU A 187 -26.79 9.53 -2.13
N GLY A 188 -27.70 8.99 -2.94
CA GLY A 188 -27.46 8.76 -4.35
C GLY A 188 -28.51 7.88 -5.00
N VAL A 189 -28.28 7.55 -6.27
CA VAL A 189 -29.16 6.70 -7.10
C VAL A 189 -28.53 5.32 -7.25
N LEU A 190 -29.35 4.27 -7.27
CA LEU A 190 -28.90 2.92 -7.60
C LEU A 190 -28.24 2.90 -8.98
N HIS A 191 -26.97 2.50 -9.02
CA HIS A 191 -26.21 2.35 -10.25
C HIS A 191 -26.24 0.91 -10.76
N ALA A 192 -25.96 -0.07 -9.87
CA ALA A 192 -25.95 -1.49 -10.24
C ALA A 192 -26.00 -2.43 -9.03
N ASP A 193 -26.49 -3.67 -9.19
CA ASP A 193 -26.22 -4.77 -8.25
C ASP A 193 -24.85 -5.37 -8.57
N LEU A 194 -23.97 -5.46 -7.58
CA LEU A 194 -22.60 -5.93 -7.75
C LEU A 194 -22.53 -7.45 -7.93
N ASP A 195 -23.49 -8.18 -7.38
CA ASP A 195 -23.51 -9.63 -7.51
C ASP A 195 -23.85 -10.05 -8.94
N ASP A 196 -24.61 -9.26 -9.69
CA ASP A 196 -24.88 -9.48 -11.13
C ASP A 196 -23.61 -9.55 -11.99
N TYR A 197 -22.51 -8.92 -11.56
CA TYR A 197 -21.21 -8.95 -12.25
C TYR A 197 -20.28 -10.05 -11.74
N GLY A 198 -20.73 -10.86 -10.77
CA GLY A 198 -19.97 -11.97 -10.22
C GLY A 198 -19.78 -13.12 -11.22
N PRO A 199 -18.57 -13.72 -11.31
CA PRO A 199 -18.39 -14.92 -12.11
C PRO A 199 -19.22 -16.06 -11.51
N THR A 200 -19.80 -16.87 -12.38
CA THR A 200 -20.46 -18.11 -11.97
C THR A 200 -19.43 -19.24 -12.00
N VAL A 201 -19.23 -19.89 -10.86
CA VAL A 201 -18.31 -21.03 -10.72
C VAL A 201 -19.14 -22.25 -10.31
N ALA A 202 -19.08 -23.32 -11.11
CA ALA A 202 -19.85 -24.55 -10.89
C ALA A 202 -21.37 -24.31 -10.70
N GLY A 203 -21.94 -23.37 -11.47
CA GLY A 203 -23.37 -23.01 -11.39
C GLY A 203 -23.74 -22.15 -10.18
N ARG A 204 -22.77 -21.68 -9.39
CA ARG A 204 -23.00 -20.77 -8.26
C ARG A 204 -22.36 -19.41 -8.53
N GLN A 205 -23.16 -18.35 -8.40
CA GLN A 205 -22.68 -16.97 -8.50
C GLN A 205 -21.75 -16.68 -7.31
N VAL A 206 -20.55 -16.18 -7.60
CA VAL A 206 -19.63 -15.72 -6.57
C VAL A 206 -20.14 -14.37 -6.06
N PRO A 207 -20.43 -14.22 -4.75
CA PRO A 207 -20.98 -13.00 -4.19
C PRO A 207 -19.87 -11.95 -4.04
N ILE A 208 -19.42 -11.38 -5.16
CA ILE A 208 -18.36 -10.36 -5.18
C ILE A 208 -18.78 -9.17 -4.32
N GLY A 209 -20.06 -8.81 -4.34
CA GLY A 209 -20.62 -7.78 -3.50
C GLY A 209 -20.30 -7.98 -2.02
N GLN A 210 -20.59 -9.17 -1.50
CA GLN A 210 -20.31 -9.50 -0.10
C GLN A 210 -18.80 -9.44 0.21
N ALA A 211 -17.96 -9.90 -0.72
CA ALA A 211 -16.51 -9.80 -0.54
C ALA A 211 -16.06 -8.34 -0.45
N VAL A 212 -16.53 -7.48 -1.36
CA VAL A 212 -16.24 -6.04 -1.37
C VAL A 212 -16.71 -5.38 -0.08
N THR A 213 -17.94 -5.63 0.34
CA THR A 213 -18.50 -5.06 1.58
C THR A 213 -17.74 -5.55 2.81
N TRP A 214 -17.38 -6.84 2.87
CA TRP A 214 -16.59 -7.40 3.97
C TRP A 214 -15.21 -6.74 4.09
N THR A 215 -14.53 -6.43 2.98
CA THR A 215 -13.25 -5.70 3.03
C THR A 215 -13.38 -4.29 3.63
N ARG A 216 -14.59 -3.74 3.72
CA ARG A 216 -14.84 -2.45 4.37
C ARG A 216 -15.06 -2.55 5.87
N THR A 217 -15.27 -3.74 6.43
CA THR A 217 -15.42 -3.95 7.88
C THR A 217 -14.06 -3.95 8.59
N ALA A 218 -14.06 -3.75 9.91
CA ALA A 218 -12.84 -3.83 10.69
C ALA A 218 -12.20 -5.24 10.61
N GLU A 219 -13.03 -6.29 10.65
CA GLU A 219 -12.53 -7.67 10.56
C GLU A 219 -11.87 -7.94 9.20
N GLY A 220 -12.52 -7.51 8.10
CA GLY A 220 -11.97 -7.70 6.76
C GLY A 220 -10.65 -6.98 6.56
N ARG A 221 -10.55 -5.74 7.02
CA ARG A 221 -9.30 -4.96 6.93
C ARG A 221 -8.18 -5.59 7.74
N ILE A 222 -8.45 -6.02 8.98
CA ILE A 222 -7.46 -6.69 9.83
C ILE A 222 -7.01 -8.01 9.21
N ALA A 223 -7.95 -8.83 8.73
CA ALA A 223 -7.64 -10.10 8.09
C ALA A 223 -6.76 -9.95 6.84
N LEU A 224 -6.96 -8.87 6.06
CA LEU A 224 -6.13 -8.56 4.91
C LEU A 224 -4.74 -8.04 5.30
N LEU A 225 -4.64 -7.20 6.35
CA LEU A 225 -3.38 -6.58 6.77
C LEU A 225 -2.49 -7.49 7.62
N ALA A 226 -3.08 -8.34 8.47
CA ALA A 226 -2.35 -9.13 9.46
C ALA A 226 -1.27 -10.04 8.86
N PRO A 227 -1.51 -10.79 7.75
CA PRO A 227 -0.46 -11.60 7.13
C PRO A 227 0.71 -10.75 6.63
N ALA A 228 0.43 -9.57 6.08
CA ALA A 228 1.44 -8.69 5.52
C ALA A 228 2.31 -8.06 6.64
N VAL A 229 1.68 -7.66 7.75
CA VAL A 229 2.38 -7.19 8.96
C VAL A 229 3.19 -8.33 9.60
N ALA A 230 2.62 -9.53 9.71
CA ALA A 230 3.33 -10.70 10.26
C ALA A 230 4.56 -11.05 9.42
N ALA A 231 4.45 -11.04 8.09
CA ALA A 231 5.58 -11.28 7.19
C ALA A 231 6.69 -10.23 7.37
N LEU A 232 6.34 -8.96 7.56
CA LEU A 232 7.29 -7.89 7.83
C LEU A 232 8.03 -8.13 9.16
N VAL A 233 7.29 -8.43 10.23
CA VAL A 233 7.86 -8.69 11.57
C VAL A 233 8.77 -9.92 11.56
N ILE A 234 8.35 -11.01 10.93
CA ILE A 234 9.15 -12.22 10.79
C ILE A 234 10.43 -11.94 9.98
N GLY A 235 10.33 -11.11 8.94
CA GLY A 235 11.48 -10.66 8.15
C GLY A 235 12.53 -9.94 8.98
N GLU A 236 12.11 -8.94 9.76
CA GLU A 236 13.01 -8.17 10.65
C GLU A 236 13.64 -9.04 11.74
N LEU A 237 12.86 -9.92 12.37
CA LEU A 237 13.38 -10.87 13.37
C LEU A 237 14.41 -11.83 12.76
N GLY A 238 14.19 -12.32 11.53
CA GLY A 238 15.15 -13.16 10.83
C GLY A 238 16.48 -12.46 10.54
N VAL A 239 16.44 -11.18 10.18
CA VAL A 239 17.65 -10.35 9.97
C VAL A 239 18.38 -10.09 11.29
N ALA A 240 17.66 -9.77 12.37
CA ALA A 240 18.25 -9.53 13.68
C ALA A 240 18.94 -10.78 14.26
N ILE A 241 18.31 -11.95 14.12
CA ILE A 241 18.87 -13.24 14.58
C ILE A 241 20.10 -13.60 13.75
N SER A 242 20.02 -13.51 12.42
CA SER A 242 21.16 -13.84 11.54
C SER A 242 22.35 -12.88 11.70
N GLY A 243 22.11 -11.59 11.96
CA GLY A 243 23.15 -10.61 12.27
C GLY A 243 23.91 -10.91 13.56
N SER A 244 23.26 -11.50 14.57
CA SER A 244 23.88 -11.86 15.84
C SER A 244 24.84 -13.05 15.76
N PHE A 245 24.70 -13.91 14.75
CA PHE A 245 25.59 -15.07 14.54
C PHE A 245 26.75 -14.80 13.56
N ALA A 246 26.78 -13.64 12.91
CA ALA A 246 27.74 -13.33 11.85
C ALA A 246 29.05 -12.64 12.31
N ASP A 247 29.26 -12.40 13.62
CA ASP A 247 30.54 -11.88 14.13
C ASP A 247 31.43 -12.96 14.79
N PRO A 248 32.30 -13.65 14.03
CA PRO A 248 33.28 -14.58 14.57
C PRO A 248 34.41 -13.90 15.37
N ARG A 249 34.50 -12.56 15.42
CA ARG A 249 35.56 -11.84 16.16
C ARG A 249 35.33 -11.79 17.67
N THR A 250 34.12 -12.14 18.13
CA THR A 250 33.80 -12.22 19.56
C THR A 250 34.34 -13.48 20.23
N TRP A 251 34.58 -14.56 19.48
CA TRP A 251 35.09 -15.84 20.00
C TRP A 251 36.61 -15.84 20.24
N THR A 252 37.38 -15.10 19.46
CA THR A 252 38.85 -15.11 19.55
C THR A 252 39.40 -14.30 20.72
N ARG A 253 38.65 -13.30 21.24
CA ARG A 253 39.10 -12.50 22.40
C ARG A 253 38.99 -13.21 23.76
N ARG A 254 38.22 -14.31 23.88
CA ARG A 254 38.10 -15.06 25.13
C ARG A 254 39.18 -16.13 25.35
N ARG A 255 39.90 -16.55 24.30
CA ARG A 255 41.00 -17.53 24.43
C ARG A 255 42.38 -16.90 24.60
N ALA A 256 42.56 -15.62 24.28
CA ALA A 256 43.84 -14.91 24.45
C ALA A 256 44.07 -14.37 25.88
N ARG A 257 43.25 -14.76 26.86
CA ARG A 257 43.35 -14.36 28.28
C ARG A 257 43.37 -15.55 29.25
N ARG A 258 43.70 -16.75 28.77
CA ARG A 258 44.00 -17.92 29.61
C ARG A 258 45.35 -18.46 29.23
#